data_AF-A0A1G9UIT6-F1
#
_entry.id   AF-A0A1G9UIT6-F1
#
_cell.length_a   1.000
_cell.length_b   1.000
_cell.length_c   1.000
_cell.angle_alpha   90.00
_cell.angle_beta   90.00
_cell.angle_gamma   90.00
#
_symmetry.space_group_name_H-M   'P 1'
#
loop_
_entity.id
_entity.type
_entity.pdbx_description
1 polymer ?
#
loop_
_entity_poly.entity_id
_entity_poly.type
_entity_poly.pdbx_seq_one_letter_code
_entity_poly.pdbx_strand_id
1 'polypeptide(L)'
;KTYLMAGQYIQKRIMQDIYRLRQELKQRNVKVVEDKNDDFIIYNMIYYRGYQERFGMTRDVMKTEISLRLTQYTADYGSVLNDYLK
;
A
#
# COMPACT_ATOMS: atom_id res chain seq x y z
N LYS A 1 24.37 3.85 8.84
CA LYS A 1 24.47 3.45 7.40
C LYS A 1 23.53 2.29 7.07
N THR A 2 23.54 1.19 7.83
CA THR A 2 22.68 0.02 7.60
C THR A 2 21.18 0.32 7.63
N TYR A 3 20.70 1.09 8.61
CA TYR A 3 19.28 1.50 8.68
C TYR A 3 18.83 2.36 7.49
N LEU A 4 19.73 3.16 6.90
CA LEU A 4 19.42 3.96 5.72
C LEU A 4 19.23 3.08 4.47
N MET A 5 20.08 2.06 4.29
CA MET A 5 19.92 1.11 3.18
C MET A 5 18.63 0.30 3.32
N ALA A 6 18.29 -0.15 4.53
CA ALA A 6 17.03 -0.83 4.80
C ALA A 6 15.82 0.05 4.45
N GLY A 7 15.84 1.31 4.89
CA GLY A 7 14.79 2.28 4.57
C GLY A 7 14.63 2.51 3.07
N GLN A 8 15.74 2.68 2.34
CA GLN A 8 15.73 2.85 0.89
C GLN A 8 15.17 1.63 0.15
N TYR A 9 15.53 0.42 0.59
CA TYR A 9 15.01 -0.82 0.01
C TYR A 9 13.49 -0.91 0.21
N ILE A 10 13.02 -0.73 1.44
CA ILE A 10 11.59 -0.80 1.79
C ILE A 10 10.81 0.26 1.01
N GLN A 11 11.30 1.50 0.97
CA GLN A 11 10.68 2.58 0.19
C GLN A 11 10.56 2.22 -1.29
N LYS A 12 11.62 1.67 -1.89
CA LYS A 12 11.61 1.24 -3.30
C LYS A 12 10.56 0.16 -3.53
N ARG A 13 10.43 -0.81 -2.63
CA ARG A 13 9.40 -1.87 -2.71
C ARG A 13 7.98 -1.31 -2.62
N ILE A 14 7.73 -0.42 -1.66
CA ILE A 14 6.45 0.29 -1.53
C ILE A 14 6.09 1.04 -2.82
N MET A 15 7.04 1.77 -3.41
CA MET A 15 6.82 2.51 -4.66
C MET A 15 6.49 1.58 -5.83
N GLN A 16 7.16 0.43 -5.93
CA GLN A 16 6.89 -0.58 -6.96
C GLN A 16 5.46 -1.14 -6.83
N ASP A 17 5.03 -1.45 -5.61
CA ASP A 17 3.71 -2.01 -5.35
C ASP A 17 2.59 -0.97 -5.59
N ILE A 18 2.80 0.28 -5.18
CA ILE A 18 1.87 1.38 -5.49
C ILE A 18 1.75 1.57 -7.01
N TYR A 19 2.88 1.55 -7.73
CA TYR A 19 2.86 1.68 -9.18
C TYR A 19 2.11 0.53 -9.84
N ARG A 20 2.39 -0.71 -9.44
CA ARG A 20 1.69 -1.90 -9.94
C ARG A 20 0.19 -1.81 -9.69
N LEU A 21 -0.22 -1.49 -8.46
CA LEU A 21 -1.63 -1.34 -8.10
C LEU A 21 -2.31 -0.27 -8.95
N ARG A 22 -1.68 0.89 -9.16
CA ARG A 22 -2.23 1.95 -10.02
C ARG A 22 -2.42 1.48 -11.46
N GLN A 23 -1.47 0.70 -12.01
CA GLN A 23 -1.61 0.12 -13.35
C GLN A 23 -2.75 -0.88 -13.40
N GLU A 24 -2.89 -1.76 -12.41
CA GLU A 24 -3.98 -2.76 -12.35
C GLU A 24 -5.35 -2.09 -12.26
N LEU A 25 -5.50 -1.07 -11.41
CA LEU A 25 -6.73 -0.29 -11.30
C LEU A 25 -7.07 0.39 -12.63
N LYS A 26 -6.07 1.01 -13.28
CA LYS A 26 -6.25 1.66 -14.58
C LYS A 26 -6.66 0.66 -15.67
N GLN A 27 -6.00 -0.49 -15.76
CA GLN A 27 -6.33 -1.55 -16.73
C GLN A 27 -7.76 -2.05 -16.55
N ARG A 28 -8.26 -2.06 -15.31
CA ARG A 28 -9.63 -2.46 -14.98
C ARG A 28 -10.62 -1.31 -15.05
N ASN A 29 -10.21 -0.10 -15.44
CA ASN A 29 -11.04 1.12 -15.40
C ASN A 29 -11.71 1.36 -14.03
N VAL A 30 -10.98 1.05 -12.95
CA VAL A 30 -11.37 1.36 -11.58
C VAL A 30 -10.75 2.69 -11.18
N LYS A 31 -11.57 3.64 -10.73
CA LYS A 31 -11.11 4.93 -10.22
C LYS A 31 -11.46 5.04 -8.74
N VAL A 32 -10.48 5.40 -7.93
CA VAL A 32 -10.66 5.66 -6.49
C VAL A 32 -10.38 7.15 -6.27
N VAL A 33 -11.30 7.85 -5.61
CA VAL A 33 -11.20 9.28 -5.33
C VAL A 33 -11.41 9.49 -3.84
N GLU A 34 -10.55 10.27 -3.21
CA GLU A 34 -10.76 10.68 -1.82
C GLU A 34 -12.03 11.53 -1.74
N ASP A 35 -12.89 11.22 -0.77
CA ASP A 35 -14.17 11.90 -0.59
C ASP A 35 -14.17 12.70 0.71
N LYS A 36 -14.29 12.02 1.85
CA LYS A 36 -14.30 12.65 3.17
C LYS A 36 -13.39 11.90 4.13
N ASN A 37 -12.61 12.66 4.87
CA ASN A 37 -11.92 12.16 6.05
C ASN A 37 -12.73 12.53 7.30
N ASP A 38 -13.10 11.51 8.06
CA ASP A 38 -13.66 11.64 9.41
C ASP A 38 -12.63 11.14 10.43
N ASP A 39 -12.80 11.46 11.71
CA ASP A 39 -11.83 11.19 12.77
C ASP A 39 -11.48 9.70 12.94
N PHE A 40 -12.37 8.80 12.51
CA PHE A 40 -12.18 7.36 12.65
C PHE A 40 -12.27 6.59 11.32
N ILE A 41 -12.86 7.19 10.27
CA ILE A 41 -13.13 6.52 9.00
C ILE A 41 -12.64 7.40 7.85
N ILE A 42 -11.91 6.76 6.93
CA ILE A 42 -11.50 7.37 5.66
C ILE A 42 -12.46 6.87 4.59
N TYR A 43 -13.21 7.80 3.97
CA TYR A 43 -14.11 7.49 2.87
C TYR A 43 -13.45 7.80 1.53
N ASN A 44 -13.55 6.82 0.64
CA ASN A 44 -13.19 6.95 -0.76
C ASN A 44 -14.40 6.62 -1.63
N MET A 45 -14.57 7.34 -2.72
CA MET A 45 -15.53 7.01 -3.75
C MET A 45 -14.87 6.10 -4.78
N ILE A 46 -15.46 4.92 -5.02
CA ILE A 46 -14.99 3.97 -6.02
C ILE A 46 -15.93 4.02 -7.23
N TYR A 47 -15.36 4.25 -8.41
CA TYR A 47 -16.07 4.25 -9.68
C TYR A 47 -15.63 3.06 -10.53
N TYR A 48 -16.60 2.31 -11.04
CA TYR A 48 -16.35 1.18 -11.92
C TYR A 48 -17.58 0.87 -12.77
N ARG A 49 -17.45 0.87 -14.10
CA ARG A 49 -18.52 0.48 -15.06
C ARG A 49 -19.89 1.13 -14.80
N GLY A 50 -19.91 2.42 -14.43
CA GLY A 50 -21.13 3.17 -14.13
C GLY A 50 -21.62 3.03 -12.69
N TYR A 51 -21.04 2.13 -11.90
CA TYR A 51 -21.25 2.07 -10.45
C TYR A 51 -20.41 3.13 -9.76
N GLN A 52 -21.01 3.75 -8.75
CA GLN A 52 -20.37 4.67 -7.83
C GLN A 52 -20.73 4.22 -6.41
N GLU A 53 -19.74 3.78 -5.64
CA GLU A 53 -19.93 3.27 -4.28
C GLU A 53 -19.02 3.99 -3.30
N ARG A 54 -19.56 4.34 -2.13
CA ARG A 54 -18.79 4.98 -1.07
C ARG A 54 -18.19 3.91 -0.18
N PHE A 55 -16.87 3.77 -0.24
CA PHE A 55 -16.14 2.82 0.57
C PHE A 55 -15.49 3.52 1.77
N GLY A 56 -15.93 3.15 2.98
CA GLY A 56 -15.34 3.60 4.24
C GLY A 56 -14.39 2.57 4.81
N MET A 57 -13.19 2.99 5.22
CA MET A 57 -12.25 2.14 5.94
C MET A 57 -11.89 2.78 7.29
N THR A 58 -11.98 2.01 8.36
CA THR A 58 -11.60 2.48 9.70
C THR A 58 -10.09 2.66 9.79
N ARG A 59 -9.65 3.66 10.56
CA ARG A 59 -8.21 3.92 10.76
C ARG A 59 -7.50 2.75 11.41
N ASP A 60 -8.17 1.96 12.24
CA ASP A 60 -7.57 0.79 12.90
C ASP A 60 -7.27 -0.33 11.90
N VAL A 61 -8.18 -0.56 10.94
CA VAL A 61 -7.93 -1.50 9.84
C VAL A 61 -6.78 -0.99 8.97
N MET A 62 -6.73 0.30 8.65
CA MET A 62 -5.60 0.88 7.91
C MET A 62 -4.27 0.71 8.63
N LYS A 63 -4.20 1.04 9.92
CA LYS A 63 -2.97 0.90 10.73
C LYS A 63 -2.51 -0.54 10.77
N THR A 64 -3.44 -1.48 10.93
CA THR A 64 -3.14 -2.91 10.96
C THR A 64 -2.58 -3.38 9.61
N GLU A 65 -3.22 -3.00 8.51
CA GLU A 65 -2.75 -3.33 7.15
C GLU A 65 -1.37 -2.72 6.85
N ILE A 66 -1.13 -1.46 7.22
CA ILE A 66 0.19 -0.81 7.08
C ILE A 66 1.25 -1.59 7.87
N SER A 67 0.94 -1.99 9.10
CA SER A 67 1.85 -2.74 9.96
C SER A 67 2.19 -4.11 9.38
N LEU A 68 1.19 -4.82 8.84
CA LEU A 68 1.37 -6.10 8.18
C LEU A 68 2.26 -5.97 6.93
N ARG A 69 1.99 -4.97 6.08
CA ARG A 69 2.80 -4.74 4.87
C ARG A 69 4.24 -4.35 5.19
N LEU A 70 4.46 -3.48 6.18
CA LEU A 70 5.81 -3.13 6.63
C LEU A 70 6.58 -4.34 7.16
N THR A 71 5.88 -5.22 7.89
CA THR A 71 6.45 -6.49 8.36
C THR A 71 6.89 -7.35 7.18
N GLN A 72 6.04 -7.49 6.16
CA GLN A 72 6.36 -8.23 4.95
C GLN A 72 7.57 -7.63 4.21
N TYR A 73 7.61 -6.32 3.96
CA TYR A 73 8.75 -5.69 3.29
C TYR A 73 10.06 -5.86 4.05
N THR A 74 10.00 -5.86 5.38
CA THR A 74 11.16 -6.08 6.23
C THR A 74 11.64 -7.54 6.14
N ALA A 75 10.72 -8.51 6.13
CA ALA A 75 11.04 -9.92 5.93
C ALA A 75 11.66 -10.20 4.55
N ASP A 76 11.11 -9.58 3.50
CA ASP A 76 11.66 -9.64 2.13
C ASP A 76 13.09 -9.12 2.10
N TYR A 77 13.36 -7.98 2.75
CA TYR A 77 14.70 -7.40 2.84
C TYR A 77 15.68 -8.33 3.59
N GLY A 78 15.24 -8.92 4.70
CA GLY A 78 16.04 -9.88 5.46
C GLY A 78 16.40 -11.12 4.65
N SER A 79 15.48 -11.61 3.83
CA SER A 79 15.72 -12.75 2.93
C SER A 79 16.77 -12.41 1.87
N VAL A 80 16.64 -11.24 1.22
CA VAL A 80 17.61 -10.75 0.25
C VAL A 80 19.00 -10.58 0.87
N LEU A 81 19.10 -10.02 2.07
CA LEU A 81 20.36 -9.90 2.80
C LEU A 81 21.01 -11.24 3.10
N ASN A 82 20.23 -12.22 3.56
CA ASN A 82 20.74 -13.57 3.82
C ASN A 82 21.27 -14.24 2.56
N ASP A 83 20.62 -14.03 1.41
CA ASP A 83 21.09 -14.57 0.14
C ASP A 83 22.39 -13.90 -0.35
N TYR A 84 22.62 -12.62 -0.03
CA TYR A 84 23.88 -11.92 -0.31
C TYR A 84 25.04 -12.34 0.60
N LEU A 85 24.74 -12.86 1.80
CA LEU A 85 25.74 -13.27 2.79
C LEU A 85 26.12 -14.76 2.68
N LYS A 86 25.35 -15.55 1.92
CA LYS A 86 25.72 -16.91 1.51
C LYS A 86 26.71 -16.88 0.35
#